data_AF-A0A840N1E7-F1
#
_entry.id   AF-A0A840N1E7-F1
#
_cell.length_a   1.000
_cell.length_b   1.000
_cell.length_c   1.000
_cell.angle_alpha   90.00
_cell.angle_beta   90.00
_cell.angle_gamma   90.00
#
_symmetry.space_group_name_H-M   'P 1'
#
loop_
_entity.id
_entity.type
_entity.pdbx_description
1 polymer ?
#
loop_
_entity_poly.entity_id
_entity_poly.type
_entity_poly.pdbx_seq_one_letter_code
_entity_poly.pdbx_strand_id
1 'polypeptide(L)'
;MPWNSRFIKPIVPAKGRPIATLKDALDYISALPPSEQSAITQEIADAVEMAARGSGPLRPTEACMVRLVHGPIAIADEAPAEQPVTVRRGRPS
;
A
#
# COMPACT_ATOMS: atom_id res chain seq x y z
N MET A 1 1.11 -0.35 -25.29
CA MET A 1 1.99 -0.12 -24.13
C MET A 1 1.32 -0.63 -22.86
N PRO A 2 2.05 -1.34 -21.96
CA PRO A 2 1.54 -1.89 -20.70
C PRO A 2 1.03 -0.88 -19.65
N TRP A 3 0.96 0.42 -19.92
CA TRP A 3 0.48 1.43 -18.97
C TRP A 3 -0.92 1.15 -18.39
N ASN A 4 -1.79 0.49 -19.17
CA ASN A 4 -3.13 0.08 -18.75
C ASN A 4 -3.16 -1.29 -18.06
N SER A 5 -2.01 -1.90 -17.79
CA SER A 5 -1.92 -3.13 -17.00
C SER A 5 -2.45 -2.85 -15.61
N ARG A 6 -3.39 -3.71 -15.19
CA ARG A 6 -4.06 -3.59 -13.90
C ARG A 6 -3.31 -4.35 -12.82
N PHE A 7 -3.32 -3.77 -11.62
CA PHE A 7 -2.97 -4.51 -10.41
C PHE A 7 -4.02 -5.59 -10.15
N ILE A 8 -3.66 -6.64 -9.39
CA ILE A 8 -4.60 -7.71 -9.07
C ILE A 8 -5.68 -7.17 -8.14
N LYS A 9 -5.29 -6.32 -7.19
CA LYS A 9 -6.21 -5.56 -6.37
C LYS A 9 -5.95 -4.06 -6.55
N PRO A 10 -7.00 -3.25 -6.76
CA PRO A 10 -6.86 -1.80 -6.72
C PRO A 10 -6.33 -1.37 -5.36
N ILE A 11 -5.32 -0.49 -5.34
CA ILE A 11 -4.74 0.05 -4.12
C ILE A 11 -5.54 1.31 -3.76
N VAL A 12 -6.10 1.35 -2.55
CA VAL A 12 -7.01 2.43 -2.14
C VAL A 12 -6.29 3.35 -1.15
N PRO A 13 -5.83 4.54 -1.56
CA PRO A 13 -5.22 5.49 -0.64
C PRO A 13 -6.24 6.04 0.36
N ALA A 14 -5.78 6.44 1.54
CA ALA A 14 -6.63 7.04 2.58
C ALA A 14 -7.32 8.34 2.10
N LYS A 15 -6.69 9.04 1.14
CA LYS A 15 -7.25 10.19 0.43
C LYS A 15 -6.96 10.04 -1.05
N GLY A 16 -7.99 10.19 -1.88
CA GLY A 16 -7.83 10.25 -3.34
C GLY A 16 -8.51 9.10 -4.08
N ARG A 17 -8.09 8.91 -5.33
CA ARG A 17 -8.67 7.91 -6.24
C ARG A 17 -7.99 6.55 -6.07
N PRO A 18 -8.72 5.44 -6.26
CA PRO A 18 -8.11 4.11 -6.25
C PRO A 18 -7.11 3.98 -7.40
N ILE A 19 -5.96 3.42 -7.08
CA ILE A 19 -4.86 3.15 -8.02
C ILE A 19 -5.09 1.75 -8.58
N ALA A 20 -5.60 1.66 -9.81
CA ALA A 20 -5.95 0.39 -10.44
C ALA A 20 -4.92 -0.05 -11.48
N THR A 21 -4.17 0.89 -12.07
CA THR A 21 -3.23 0.66 -13.17
C THR A 21 -1.85 1.23 -12.90
N LEU A 22 -0.87 0.80 -13.69
CA LEU A 22 0.48 1.38 -13.67
C LEU A 22 0.46 2.89 -13.97
N LYS A 23 -0.46 3.34 -14.84
CA LYS A 23 -0.66 4.77 -15.08
C LYS A 23 -1.16 5.50 -13.83
N ASP A 24 -2.17 4.95 -13.15
CA ASP A 24 -2.67 5.55 -11.91
C ASP A 24 -1.59 5.60 -10.83
N ALA A 25 -0.69 4.61 -10.80
CA ALA A 25 0.42 4.57 -9.86
C ALA A 25 1.42 5.71 -10.09
N LEU A 26 1.78 5.97 -11.36
CA LEU A 26 2.66 7.08 -11.71
C LEU A 26 2.00 8.44 -11.43
N ASP A 27 0.71 8.58 -11.76
CA ASP A 27 -0.09 9.79 -11.45
C ASP A 27 -0.14 10.03 -9.93
N TYR A 28 -0.27 8.97 -9.12
CA TYR A 28 -0.24 9.06 -7.66
C TYR A 28 1.11 9.54 -7.15
N ILE A 29 2.21 8.92 -7.59
CA ILE A 29 3.57 9.31 -7.16
C ILE A 29 3.88 10.76 -7.55
N SER A 30 3.48 11.17 -8.75
CA SER A 30 3.69 12.53 -9.26
C SER A 30 2.88 13.58 -8.48
N ALA A 31 1.77 13.18 -7.86
CA ALA A 31 0.93 14.04 -7.04
C ALA A 31 1.37 14.11 -5.57
N LEU A 32 2.40 13.36 -5.16
CA LEU A 32 2.89 13.37 -3.77
C LEU A 32 3.50 14.73 -3.39
N PRO A 33 3.25 15.21 -2.17
CA PRO A 33 3.86 16.45 -1.69
C PRO A 33 5.39 16.29 -1.58
N PRO A 34 6.16 17.40 -1.67
CA PRO A 34 7.62 17.35 -1.58
C PRO A 34 8.15 16.68 -0.30
N SER A 35 7.37 16.74 0.78
CA SER A 35 7.68 16.08 2.06
C SER A 35 7.69 14.55 1.99
N GLU A 36 6.99 13.98 1.00
CA GLU A 36 6.95 12.54 0.75
C GLU A 36 7.86 12.14 -0.42
N GLN A 37 8.40 13.09 -1.18
CA GLN A 37 9.37 12.85 -2.24
C GLN A 37 10.73 12.50 -1.63
N SER A 38 11.05 11.21 -1.69
CA SER A 38 12.26 10.57 -1.15
C SER A 38 12.92 9.71 -2.23
N ALA A 39 14.18 9.32 -2.02
CA ALA A 39 14.87 8.33 -2.85
C ALA A 39 14.03 7.05 -3.02
N ILE A 40 13.32 6.62 -1.96
CA ILE A 40 12.42 5.46 -2.00
C ILE A 40 11.27 5.71 -2.99
N THR A 41 10.66 6.89 -3.00
CA THR A 41 9.57 7.19 -3.93
C THR A 41 10.03 7.26 -5.39
N GLN A 42 11.27 7.69 -5.62
CA GLN A 42 11.89 7.68 -6.96
C GLN A 42 12.16 6.25 -7.43
N GLU A 43 12.72 5.39 -6.57
CA GLU A 43 12.91 3.96 -6.89
C GLU A 43 11.60 3.26 -7.23
N ILE A 44 10.51 3.60 -6.53
CA ILE A 44 9.17 3.06 -6.82
C ILE A 44 8.65 3.60 -8.16
N ALA A 45 8.87 4.87 -8.47
CA ALA A 45 8.52 5.46 -9.78
C ALA A 45 9.25 4.73 -10.92
N ASP A 46 10.56 4.51 -10.77
CA ASP A 46 11.37 3.78 -11.76
C ASP A 46 10.88 2.34 -11.94
N ALA A 47 10.50 1.67 -10.84
CA ALA A 47 9.91 0.33 -10.91
C ALA A 47 8.56 0.30 -11.64
N VAL A 48 7.72 1.34 -11.47
CA VAL A 48 6.46 1.51 -12.21
C VAL A 48 6.76 1.74 -13.69
N GLU A 49 7.73 2.58 -14.03
CA GLU A 49 8.13 2.82 -15.41
C GLU A 49 8.69 1.57 -16.09
N MET A 50 9.56 0.81 -15.42
CA MET A 50 10.11 -0.44 -15.95
C MET A 50 9.00 -1.47 -16.19
N ALA A 51 8.05 -1.61 -15.25
CA ALA A 51 6.89 -2.47 -15.43
C ALA A 51 6.00 -2.01 -16.60
N ALA A 52 5.82 -0.69 -16.75
CA ALA A 52 5.04 -0.12 -17.84
C ALA A 52 5.72 -0.24 -19.21
N ARG A 53 7.05 -0.42 -19.26
CA ARG A 53 7.81 -0.75 -20.47
C ARG A 53 7.77 -2.25 -20.80
N GLY A 54 7.23 -3.09 -19.91
CA GLY A 54 7.17 -4.54 -20.08
C GLY A 54 8.47 -5.25 -19.67
N SER A 55 9.40 -4.53 -19.06
CA SER A 55 10.72 -5.04 -18.65
C SER A 55 10.83 -5.25 -17.14
N GLY A 56 9.85 -4.76 -16.37
CA GLY A 56 9.83 -4.83 -14.90
C GLY A 56 8.79 -5.81 -14.37
N PRO A 57 9.04 -6.43 -13.20
CA PRO A 57 8.12 -7.37 -12.60
C PRO A 57 6.95 -6.63 -11.93
N LEU A 58 5.72 -6.91 -12.37
CA LEU A 58 4.51 -6.18 -11.95
C LEU A 58 4.15 -6.40 -10.47
N ARG A 59 4.46 -7.59 -9.92
CA ARG A 59 4.15 -7.98 -8.54
C ARG A 59 5.00 -7.26 -7.48
N PRO A 60 6.34 -7.16 -7.62
CA PRO A 60 7.15 -6.29 -6.78
C PRO A 60 6.72 -4.83 -6.84
N THR A 61 6.39 -4.32 -8.03
CA THR A 61 5.87 -2.95 -8.19
C THR A 61 4.58 -2.75 -7.41
N GLU A 62 3.63 -3.70 -7.49
CA GLU A 62 2.39 -3.68 -6.70
C GLU A 62 2.69 -3.64 -5.19
N ALA A 63 3.59 -4.49 -4.69
CA ALA A 63 3.95 -4.54 -3.28
C ALA A 63 4.60 -3.23 -2.79
N CYS A 64 5.48 -2.63 -3.60
CA CYS A 64 6.08 -1.33 -3.31
C CYS A 64 5.02 -0.21 -3.26
N MET A 65 4.08 -0.19 -4.22
CA MET A 65 2.98 0.78 -4.23
C MET A 65 2.07 0.65 -3.00
N VAL A 66 1.75 -0.57 -2.58
CA VAL A 66 0.97 -0.81 -1.35
C VAL A 66 1.68 -0.22 -0.13
N ARG A 67 3.01 -0.42 -0.04
CA ARG A 67 3.82 0.11 1.07
C ARG A 67 4.01 1.63 1.02
N LEU A 68 3.98 2.22 -0.17
CA LEU A 68 3.99 3.67 -0.34
C LEU A 68 2.66 4.28 0.11
N VAL A 69 1.55 3.68 -0.29
CA VAL A 69 0.20 4.23 -0.09
C VAL A 69 -0.30 4.05 1.34
N HIS A 70 -0.03 2.91 1.97
CA HIS A 70 -0.50 2.60 3.31
C HIS A 70 0.55 2.90 4.39
N GLY A 71 1.71 3.45 4.01
CA GLY A 71 2.87 3.57 4.88
C GLY A 71 3.55 2.21 5.12
N PRO A 72 4.55 2.13 6.03
CA PRO A 72 4.97 0.82 6.50
C PRO A 72 3.70 0.10 6.93
N ILE A 73 3.43 -1.05 6.29
CA ILE A 73 2.57 -2.03 6.92
C ILE A 73 3.29 -2.28 8.23
N ALA A 74 2.83 -1.62 9.29
CA ALA A 74 2.80 -2.29 10.56
C ALA A 74 2.14 -3.60 10.18
N ILE A 75 2.95 -4.66 10.09
CA ILE A 75 2.58 -5.85 10.82
C ILE A 75 2.17 -5.28 12.18
N ALA A 76 0.88 -4.89 12.27
CA ALA A 76 0.12 -5.05 13.46
C ALA A 76 0.42 -6.51 13.74
N ASP A 77 1.42 -6.69 14.60
CA ASP A 77 1.44 -7.74 15.56
C ASP A 77 -0.03 -8.04 15.85
N GLU A 78 -0.57 -9.08 15.22
CA GLU A 78 -1.75 -9.73 15.74
C GLU A 78 -1.33 -10.40 17.04
N ALA A 79 -0.91 -9.61 18.03
CA ALA A 79 -1.41 -9.80 19.36
C ALA A 79 -2.89 -9.41 19.28
N PRO A 80 -3.82 -10.37 19.35
CA PRO A 80 -5.22 -10.03 19.42
C PRO A 80 -5.43 -9.13 20.64
N ALA A 81 -5.80 -7.88 20.37
CA ALA A 81 -6.25 -6.96 21.40
C ALA A 81 -7.38 -7.63 22.18
N GLU A 82 -7.13 -7.74 23.47
CA GLU A 82 -7.85 -8.47 24.48
C GLU A 82 -9.37 -8.24 24.39
N GLN A 83 -10.15 -9.32 24.34
CA GLN A 83 -11.55 -9.23 24.74
C GLN A 83 -11.58 -9.05 26.26
N PRO A 84 -12.19 -7.97 26.80
CA PRO A 84 -12.39 -7.86 28.24
C PRO A 84 -13.52 -8.81 28.64
N VAL A 85 -13.19 -10.05 28.98
CA VAL A 85 -14.10 -10.93 29.72
C VAL A 85 -14.26 -10.34 31.13
N THR A 86 -15.24 -9.45 31.27
CA THR A 86 -15.83 -9.15 32.57
C THR A 86 -16.66 -10.36 32.99
N VAL A 87 -16.04 -11.33 33.64
CA VAL A 87 -16.77 -12.30 34.47
C VAL A 87 -17.08 -11.62 35.80
N ARG A 88 -18.32 -11.12 35.90
CA ARG A 88 -18.99 -10.91 37.19
C ARG A 88 -19.40 -12.27 37.77
N ARG A 89 -19.43 -12.31 39.11
CA ARG A 89 -19.80 -13.41 40.05
C ARG A 89 -18.59 -14.22 40.51
N GLY A 90 -18.34 -14.41 41.79
CA GLY A 90 -19.14 -14.15 42.98
C GLY A 90 -18.60 -15.07 44.08
N ARG A 91 -18.41 -14.52 45.28
CA ARG A 91 -18.11 -15.28 46.50
C ARG A 91 -19.27 -16.25 46.79
N PRO A 92 -18.98 -17.50 47.14
CA PRO A 92 -19.38 -18.01 48.46
C PRO A 92 -18.35 -19.03 48.98
N SER A 93 -18.28 -19.44 50.24
CA SER A 93 -18.77 -19.00 51.55
C SER A 93 -17.79 -19.63 52.54
#